data_AF-A0A502EEG3-F1
#
_entry.id   AF-A0A502EEG3-F1
#
_cell.length_a   1.000
_cell.length_b   1.000
_cell.length_c   1.000
_cell.angle_alpha   90.00
_cell.angle_beta   90.00
_cell.angle_gamma   90.00
#
_symmetry.space_group_name_H-M   'P 1'
#
loop_
_entity.id
_entity.type
_entity.pdbx_description
1 polymer ?
#
loop_
_entity_poly.entity_id
_entity_poly.type
_entity_poly.pdbx_seq_one_letter_code
_entity_poly.pdbx_strand_id
1 'polypeptide(L)'
;MAENPAPRKFFLANVVDLRCLVRILTADEQQLAYRFAHLPLPNDAVSCDPWSSHGEGDWRRYFLTRVWDIAGIWVEVAGEQNHHGEITRWLHIGGEGQCDTSDRERLIAAITEAGELYDQLHRTIRVSE
;
A
#
# COMPACT_ATOMS: atom_id res chain seq x y z
N MET A 1 -15.31 -1.38 23.07
CA MET A 1 -15.53 -0.12 22.34
C MET A 1 -14.61 -0.16 21.14
N ALA A 2 -15.15 -0.38 19.95
CA ALA A 2 -14.34 -0.40 18.72
C ALA A 2 -14.22 1.03 18.22
N GLU A 3 -12.99 1.55 18.18
CA GLU A 3 -12.70 2.84 17.57
C GLU A 3 -12.91 2.74 16.06
N ASN A 4 -13.72 3.65 15.55
CA ASN A 4 -14.04 3.82 14.14
C ASN A 4 -12.79 4.41 13.44
N PRO A 5 -12.13 3.72 12.50
CA PRO A 5 -11.00 4.31 11.80
C PRO A 5 -11.53 5.43 10.89
N ALA A 6 -10.99 6.64 11.09
CA ALA A 6 -11.34 7.84 10.36
C ALA A 6 -11.34 7.64 8.83
N PRO A 7 -12.19 8.37 8.07
CA PRO A 7 -12.25 8.24 6.62
C PRO A 7 -10.89 8.58 5.99
N ARG A 8 -10.26 7.60 5.35
CA ARG A 8 -9.02 7.76 4.59
C ARG A 8 -9.30 8.69 3.41
N LYS A 9 -8.77 9.91 3.46
CA LYS A 9 -8.70 10.81 2.30
C LYS A 9 -7.69 10.21 1.32
N PHE A 10 -8.15 9.36 0.42
CA PHE A 10 -7.38 8.90 -0.73
C PHE A 10 -7.18 10.08 -1.69
N PHE A 11 -5.97 10.63 -1.74
CA PHE A 11 -5.57 11.47 -2.87
C PHE A 11 -5.26 10.54 -4.04
N LEU A 12 -6.26 10.32 -4.89
CA LEU A 12 -6.09 9.77 -6.23
C LEU A 12 -5.27 10.78 -7.05
N ALA A 13 -3.94 10.67 -7.00
CA ALA A 13 -3.08 11.26 -8.01
C ALA A 13 -3.03 10.31 -9.21
N ASN A 14 -4.07 10.35 -10.04
CA ASN A 14 -3.97 9.90 -11.41
C ASN A 14 -3.09 10.87 -12.21
N VAL A 15 -2.42 10.31 -13.21
CA VAL A 15 -1.63 10.95 -14.27
C VAL A 15 -0.13 11.07 -13.98
N VAL A 16 0.61 10.28 -14.75
CA VAL A 16 2.05 10.39 -15.02
C VAL A 16 2.42 11.85 -15.33
N ASP A 17 3.04 12.55 -14.39
CA ASP A 17 3.76 13.79 -14.65
C ASP A 17 5.11 13.76 -13.90
N LEU A 18 6.17 14.07 -14.64
CA LEU A 18 7.59 14.10 -14.28
C LEU A 18 7.94 15.23 -13.29
N ARG A 19 6.98 15.62 -12.46
CA ARG A 19 7.13 16.56 -11.36
C ARG A 19 7.05 15.74 -10.09
N CYS A 20 8.23 15.29 -9.64
CA CYS A 20 8.47 15.07 -8.22
C CYS A 20 7.90 16.30 -7.48
N LEU A 21 6.68 16.18 -6.96
CA LEU A 21 6.17 17.05 -5.92
C LEU A 21 7.11 16.78 -4.76
N VAL A 22 8.18 17.57 -4.68
CA VAL A 22 9.08 17.61 -3.53
C VAL A 22 8.21 18.12 -2.39
N ARG A 23 7.47 17.22 -1.75
CA ARG A 23 6.82 17.49 -0.49
C ARG A 23 7.95 17.85 0.46
N ILE A 24 8.01 19.11 0.87
CA ILE A 24 8.94 19.53 1.91
C ILE A 24 8.50 18.80 3.17
N LEU A 25 9.26 17.77 3.53
CA LEU A 25 9.04 17.01 4.75
C LEU A 25 9.20 17.94 5.94
N THR A 26 8.34 17.79 6.95
CA THR A 26 8.56 18.47 8.24
C THR A 26 9.87 18.01 8.87
N ALA A 27 10.42 18.76 9.84
CA ALA A 27 11.67 18.36 10.50
C ALA A 27 11.57 16.95 11.13
N ASP A 28 10.41 16.61 11.70
CA ASP A 28 10.14 15.29 12.26
C ASP A 28 10.10 14.20 11.18
N GLU A 29 9.45 14.48 10.04
CA GLU A 29 9.42 13.56 8.90
C GLU A 29 10.80 13.34 8.28
N GLN A 30 11.64 14.39 8.22
CA GLN A 30 13.03 14.28 7.78
C GLN A 30 13.84 13.41 8.75
N GLN A 31 13.73 13.64 10.06
CA GLN A 31 14.43 12.85 11.07
C GLN A 31 14.04 11.36 11.02
N LEU A 32 12.75 11.07 10.83
CA LEU A 32 12.25 9.71 10.64
C LEU A 32 12.74 9.07 9.34
N ALA A 33 12.73 9.82 8.22
CA ALA A 33 13.27 9.36 6.95
C ALA A 33 14.76 9.02 7.07
N TYR A 34 15.55 9.84 7.77
CA TYR A 34 16.96 9.54 8.06
C TYR A 34 17.14 8.31 8.96
N ARG A 35 16.34 8.18 10.01
CA ARG A 35 16.43 7.07 10.98
C ARG A 35 16.30 5.70 10.30
N PHE A 36 15.42 5.59 9.31
CA PHE A 36 15.11 4.33 8.63
C PHE A 36 15.53 4.32 7.16
N ALA A 37 16.43 5.23 6.74
CA ALA A 37 16.92 5.32 5.36
C ALA A 37 17.62 4.04 4.88
N HIS A 38 18.13 3.24 5.82
CA HIS A 38 18.80 1.96 5.56
C HIS A 38 17.82 0.82 5.23
N LEU A 39 16.51 1.02 5.44
CA LEU A 39 15.47 0.04 5.10
C LEU A 39 14.89 0.40 3.73
N PRO A 40 15.27 -0.32 2.65
CA PRO A 40 14.70 -0.07 1.34
C PRO A 40 13.22 -0.48 1.32
N LEU A 41 12.47 0.17 0.43
CA LEU A 41 11.13 -0.29 0.11
C LEU A 41 11.21 -1.63 -0.64
N PRO A 42 10.17 -2.47 -0.54
CA PRO A 42 10.03 -3.62 -1.43
C PRO A 42 10.14 -3.17 -2.89
N ASN A 43 10.85 -3.93 -3.72
CA ASN A 43 11.07 -3.59 -5.13
C ASN A 43 9.78 -3.46 -5.94
N ASP A 44 8.70 -4.08 -5.45
CA ASP A 44 7.37 -4.06 -6.06
C ASP A 44 6.51 -2.86 -5.62
N ALA A 45 6.94 -2.06 -4.63
CA ALA A 45 6.18 -0.92 -4.15
C ALA A 45 6.16 0.23 -5.18
N VAL A 46 4.96 0.68 -5.53
CA VAL A 46 4.73 1.83 -6.43
C VAL A 46 4.46 3.12 -5.67
N SER A 47 4.03 3.02 -4.42
CA SER A 47 3.80 4.15 -3.52
C SER A 47 4.04 3.74 -2.07
N CYS A 48 4.36 4.70 -1.21
CA CYS A 48 4.60 4.46 0.20
C CYS A 48 4.28 5.68 1.06
N ASP A 49 3.67 5.42 2.20
CA ASP A 49 3.46 6.41 3.25
C ASP A 49 4.75 6.66 4.04
N PRO A 50 4.90 7.84 4.68
CA PRO A 50 5.96 8.07 5.64
C PRO A 50 5.92 7.06 6.80
N TRP A 51 7.05 6.88 7.47
CA TRP A 51 7.10 6.13 8.73
C TRP A 51 6.21 6.78 9.79
N SER A 52 5.40 5.97 10.45
CA SER A 52 4.49 6.38 11.51
C SER A 52 4.67 5.51 12.74
N SER A 53 4.44 6.07 13.93
CA SER A 53 4.55 5.32 15.18
C SER A 53 3.24 4.59 15.48
N HIS A 54 3.35 3.31 15.82
CA HIS A 54 2.24 2.45 16.25
C HIS A 54 2.28 2.18 17.77
N GLY A 55 3.01 3.01 18.54
CA GLY A 55 3.22 2.88 19.98
C GLY A 55 4.57 2.27 20.34
N GLU A 56 5.03 2.46 21.59
CA GLU A 56 6.20 1.79 22.22
C GLU A 56 7.48 1.61 21.37
N GLY A 57 7.79 2.56 20.48
CA GLY A 57 8.97 2.46 19.61
C GLY A 57 8.78 1.54 18.40
N ASP A 58 7.57 1.04 18.16
CA ASP A 58 7.17 0.40 16.92
C ASP A 58 6.86 1.46 15.86
N TRP A 59 7.63 1.39 14.77
CA TRP A 59 7.47 2.24 13.60
C TRP A 59 7.17 1.39 12.38
N ARG A 60 6.17 1.84 11.61
CA ARG A 60 5.69 1.13 10.44
C ARG A 60 5.39 2.11 9.31
N ARG A 61 5.47 1.61 8.09
CA ARG A 61 5.03 2.32 6.88
C ARG A 61 4.20 1.41 6.02
N TYR A 62 3.12 1.96 5.48
CA TYR A 62 2.31 1.29 4.48
C TYR A 62 2.92 1.49 3.10
N PHE A 63 2.86 0.46 2.26
CA PHE A 63 3.23 0.55 0.86
C PHE A 63 2.14 -0.08 -0.01
N LEU A 64 1.96 0.48 -1.20
CA LEU A 64 1.07 -0.04 -2.22
C LEU A 64 1.91 -0.69 -3.31
N THR A 65 1.57 -1.92 -3.68
CA THR A 65 2.18 -2.61 -4.83
C THR A 65 1.36 -2.34 -6.08
N ARG A 66 0.03 -2.51 -5.99
CA ARG A 66 -0.87 -2.27 -7.13
C ARG A 66 -2.29 -2.05 -6.66
N VAL A 67 -3.02 -1.22 -7.40
CA VAL A 67 -4.47 -1.02 -7.24
C VAL A 67 -5.16 -1.13 -8.59
N TRP A 68 -6.33 -1.75 -8.60
CA TRP A 68 -7.28 -1.74 -9.70
C TRP A 68 -8.54 -1.01 -9.21
N ASP A 69 -8.99 0.03 -9.91
CA ASP A 69 -10.24 0.76 -9.61
C ASP A 69 -11.28 0.43 -10.69
N ILE A 70 -12.41 -0.13 -10.26
CA ILE A 70 -13.54 -0.53 -11.09
C ILE A 70 -14.81 0.07 -10.49
N ALA A 71 -15.31 1.14 -11.10
CA ALA A 71 -16.55 1.81 -10.70
C ALA A 71 -16.60 2.22 -9.22
N GLY A 72 -15.47 2.61 -8.63
CA GLY A 72 -15.39 3.01 -7.22
C GLY A 72 -15.26 1.84 -6.24
N ILE A 73 -15.10 0.60 -6.74
CA ILE A 73 -14.56 -0.54 -6.00
C ILE A 73 -13.09 -0.66 -6.35
N TRP A 74 -12.24 -0.68 -5.34
CA TRP A 74 -10.82 -0.92 -5.51
C TRP A 74 -10.45 -2.33 -5.02
N VAL A 75 -9.55 -2.94 -5.76
CA VAL A 75 -8.82 -4.15 -5.38
C VAL A 75 -7.37 -3.72 -5.25
N GLU A 76 -6.73 -3.98 -4.12
CA GLU A 76 -5.33 -3.60 -3.90
C GLU A 76 -4.50 -4.77 -3.36
N VAL A 77 -3.25 -4.83 -3.82
CA VAL A 77 -2.18 -5.58 -3.18
C VAL A 77 -1.26 -4.57 -2.53
N ALA A 78 -1.12 -4.70 -1.21
CA ALA A 78 -0.41 -3.74 -0.40
C ALA A 78 0.26 -4.44 0.78
N GLY A 79 0.98 -3.68 1.58
CA GLY A 79 1.59 -4.20 2.78
C GLY A 79 2.06 -3.14 3.75
N GLU A 80 2.63 -3.64 4.83
CA GLU A 80 3.30 -2.87 5.86
C GLU A 80 4.72 -3.37 5.99
N GLN A 81 5.65 -2.43 6.14
CA GLN A 81 7.01 -2.72 6.57
C GLN A 81 7.23 -2.11 7.94
N ASN A 82 7.69 -2.91 8.89
CA ASN A 82 8.11 -2.41 10.19
C ASN A 82 9.59 -1.98 10.18
N HIS A 83 10.00 -1.29 11.23
CA HIS A 83 11.35 -0.78 11.38
C HIS A 83 12.43 -1.85 11.64
N HIS A 84 12.05 -3.13 11.72
CA HIS A 84 12.97 -4.26 11.67
C HIS A 84 13.18 -4.78 10.24
N GLY A 85 12.48 -4.22 9.25
CA GLY A 85 12.51 -4.64 7.86
C GLY A 85 11.54 -5.77 7.54
N GLU A 86 10.76 -6.25 8.51
CA GLU A 86 9.77 -7.29 8.28
C GLU A 86 8.61 -6.74 7.45
N ILE A 87 8.13 -7.56 6.52
CA ILE A 87 7.07 -7.18 5.59
C ILE A 87 5.87 -8.10 5.79
N THR A 88 4.71 -7.50 6.02
CA THR A 88 3.42 -8.19 5.97
C THR A 88 2.63 -7.66 4.78
N ARG A 89 2.15 -8.55 3.91
CA ARG A 89 1.36 -8.19 2.73
C ARG A 89 -0.08 -8.63 2.91
N TRP A 90 -0.99 -7.99 2.18
CA TRP A 90 -2.37 -8.38 2.08
C TRP A 90 -2.96 -8.02 0.72
N LEU A 91 -4.07 -8.69 0.40
CA LEU A 91 -4.99 -8.32 -0.66
C LEU A 91 -6.24 -7.75 0.01
N HIS A 92 -6.65 -6.56 -0.40
CA HIS A 92 -7.84 -5.90 0.13
C HIS A 92 -8.77 -5.51 -1.01
N ILE A 93 -10.07 -5.72 -0.80
CA ILE A 93 -11.13 -5.29 -1.69
C ILE A 93 -12.04 -4.39 -0.88
N GLY A 94 -12.30 -3.19 -1.39
CA GLY A 94 -13.18 -2.24 -0.73
C GLY A 94 -13.65 -1.17 -1.70
N GLY A 95 -14.34 -0.16 -1.17
CA GLY A 95 -14.92 0.92 -1.97
C GLY A 95 -16.41 1.09 -1.69
N GLU A 96 -16.92 2.23 -2.13
CA GLU A 96 -18.32 2.64 -1.93
C GLU A 96 -19.14 2.55 -3.23
N GLY A 97 -18.49 2.12 -4.32
CA GLY A 97 -19.10 1.92 -5.62
C GLY A 97 -20.09 0.76 -5.67
N GLN A 98 -21.02 0.83 -6.60
CA GLN A 98 -21.89 -0.29 -6.95
C GLN A 98 -21.44 -0.85 -8.30
N CYS A 99 -21.01 -2.11 -8.31
CA CYS A 99 -20.68 -2.82 -9.54
C CYS A 99 -21.98 -3.18 -10.28
N ASP A 100 -22.11 -2.77 -11.53
CA ASP A 100 -23.17 -3.25 -12.39
C ASP A 100 -22.74 -4.54 -13.14
N THR A 101 -23.61 -5.06 -14.00
CA THR A 101 -23.32 -6.30 -14.75
C THR A 101 -22.18 -6.11 -15.75
N SER A 102 -21.98 -4.90 -16.28
CA SER A 102 -20.92 -4.58 -17.24
C SER A 102 -19.54 -4.50 -16.59
N ASP A 103 -19.47 -4.18 -15.31
CA ASP A 103 -18.22 -4.13 -14.53
C ASP A 103 -17.81 -5.48 -13.92
N ARG A 104 -18.74 -6.43 -13.86
CA ARG A 104 -18.53 -7.74 -13.20
C ARG A 104 -17.30 -8.48 -13.72
N GLU A 105 -17.14 -8.56 -15.04
CA GLU A 105 -16.01 -9.30 -15.65
C GLU A 105 -14.68 -8.62 -15.33
N ARG A 106 -14.66 -7.28 -15.33
CA ARG A 106 -13.48 -6.48 -14.97
C ARG A 106 -13.11 -6.66 -13.50
N LEU A 107 -14.09 -6.71 -12.61
CA LEU A 107 -13.86 -6.93 -11.18
C LEU A 107 -13.33 -8.34 -10.92
N ILE A 108 -13.89 -9.37 -11.57
CA ILE A 108 -13.39 -10.74 -11.46
C ILE A 108 -11.93 -10.81 -11.95
N ALA A 109 -11.63 -10.23 -13.11
CA ALA A 109 -10.27 -10.19 -13.64
C ALA A 109 -9.31 -9.49 -12.66
N ALA A 110 -9.70 -8.34 -12.10
CA ALA A 110 -8.88 -7.61 -11.13
C ALA A 110 -8.60 -8.44 -9.86
N ILE A 111 -9.60 -9.13 -9.32
CA ILE A 111 -9.43 -9.99 -8.13
C ILE A 111 -8.51 -11.17 -8.45
N THR A 112 -8.66 -11.80 -9.62
CA THR A 112 -7.80 -12.90 -10.05
C THR A 112 -6.35 -12.45 -10.22
N GLU A 113 -6.11 -11.35 -10.95
CA GLU A 113 -4.77 -10.77 -11.12
C GLU A 113 -4.14 -10.37 -9.77
N ALA A 114 -4.93 -9.79 -8.86
CA ALA A 114 -4.45 -9.43 -7.53
C ALA A 114 -4.07 -10.67 -6.70
N GLY A 115 -4.85 -11.74 -6.78
CA GLY A 115 -4.55 -13.01 -6.11
C GLY A 115 -3.27 -13.65 -6.62
N GLU A 116 -3.09 -13.71 -7.94
CA GLU A 116 -1.87 -14.22 -8.57
C GLU A 116 -0.62 -13.40 -8.18
N LEU A 117 -0.75 -12.07 -8.19
CA LEU A 117 0.32 -11.17 -7.76
C LEU A 117 0.67 -11.38 -6.27
N TYR A 118 -0.35 -11.44 -5.41
CA TYR A 118 -0.16 -11.68 -3.97
C TYR A 118 0.56 -13.01 -3.72
N ASP A 119 0.11 -14.09 -4.37
CA ASP A 119 0.73 -15.41 -4.29
C ASP A 119 2.19 -15.42 -4.75
N GLN A 120 2.49 -14.74 -5.87
CA GLN A 120 3.85 -14.61 -6.38
C GLN A 120 4.76 -13.94 -5.34
N LEU A 121 4.32 -12.81 -4.77
CA LEU A 121 5.09 -12.05 -3.79
C LEU A 121 5.26 -12.80 -2.47
N HIS A 122 4.27 -13.61 -2.07
CA HIS A 122 4.34 -14.39 -0.84
C HIS A 122 5.30 -15.59 -0.96
N ARG A 123 5.39 -16.20 -2.15
CA ARG A 123 6.33 -17.30 -2.41
C ARG A 123 7.79 -16.84 -2.44
N THR A 124 8.06 -15.61 -2.89
CA THR A 124 9.42 -15.04 -2.95
C THR A 124 10.08 -14.89 -1.58
N ILE A 125 9.32 -14.84 -0.48
CA ILE A 125 9.87 -14.71 0.89
C ILE A 125 10.45 -16.04 1.42
N ARG A 126 10.12 -17.20 0.81
CA ARG A 126 10.62 -18.53 1.23
C ARG A 126 11.88 -18.99 0.49
N VAL A 127 12.90 -18.13 0.38
CA VAL A 127 14.23 -18.58 -0.04
C VAL A 127 15.25 -18.16 1.02
N SER A 128 15.56 -19.08 1.92
CA SER A 128 16.78 -19.06 2.74
C SER A 128 17.17 -20.52 2.96
N GLU A 129 18.24 -20.95 2.27
CA GLU A 129 19.11 -22.05 2.71
C GLU A 129 20.06 -21.53 3.80
#